data_AF-A0A963MSA5-F1
#
_entry.id   AF-A0A963MSA5-F1
#
_cell.length_a   1.000
_cell.length_b   1.000
_cell.length_c   1.000
_cell.angle_alpha   90.00
_cell.angle_beta   90.00
_cell.angle_gamma   90.00
#
_symmetry.space_group_name_H-M   'P 1'
#
loop_
_entity.id
_entity.type
_entity.pdbx_description
1 polymer ?
#
loop_
_entity_poly.entity_id
_entity_poly.type
_entity_poly.pdbx_seq_one_letter_code
_entity_poly.pdbx_strand_id
1 'polypeptide(L)'
;AAPTRLNLKNLKNLVSDGTIFSVEFIKRSNGELRKMICRLGVKKHLRGGDKAYDAKHHNLLTVFDMEKGGYRSIPVDAIQRLCVNGQAFSFGEVSHG
;
A
#
# COMPACT_ATOMS: atom_id res chain seq x y z
N ALA A 1 -8.22 22.52 -8.21
CA ALA A 1 -7.89 21.12 -8.55
C ALA A 1 -8.27 20.26 -7.34
N ALA A 2 -9.14 19.25 -7.51
CA ALA A 2 -9.46 18.35 -6.40
C ALA A 2 -8.19 17.63 -5.94
N PRO A 3 -7.94 17.46 -4.64
CA PRO A 3 -6.84 16.61 -4.19
C PRO A 3 -7.10 15.22 -4.74
N THR A 4 -6.22 14.74 -5.61
CA THR A 4 -6.36 13.42 -6.25
C THR A 4 -6.37 12.36 -5.14
N ARG A 5 -7.56 11.82 -4.85
CA ARG A 5 -7.76 10.78 -3.84
C ARG A 5 -6.83 9.60 -4.13
N LEU A 6 -6.08 9.15 -3.12
CA LEU A 6 -5.27 7.95 -3.25
C LEU A 6 -6.18 6.75 -3.47
N ASN A 7 -5.94 6.03 -4.55
CA ASN A 7 -6.65 4.80 -4.89
C ASN A 7 -5.63 3.75 -5.34
N LEU A 8 -6.07 2.48 -5.40
CA LEU A 8 -5.19 1.37 -5.74
C LEU A 8 -4.51 1.53 -7.12
N LYS A 9 -5.19 2.17 -8.08
CA LYS A 9 -4.67 2.37 -9.44
C LYS A 9 -3.51 3.37 -9.44
N ASN A 10 -3.70 4.54 -8.83
CA ASN A 10 -2.68 5.57 -8.73
C ASN A 10 -1.50 5.10 -7.87
N LEU A 11 -1.79 4.38 -6.78
CA LEU A 11 -0.75 3.78 -5.95
C LEU A 11 0.11 2.79 -6.76
N LYS A 12 -0.50 1.86 -7.51
CA LYS A 12 0.25 0.93 -8.38
C LYS A 12 1.06 1.62 -9.48
N ASN A 13 0.62 2.78 -9.97
CA ASN A 13 1.40 3.56 -10.92
C ASN A 13 2.64 4.20 -10.28
N LEU A 14 2.57 4.54 -8.98
CA LEU A 14 3.70 5.08 -8.22
C LEU A 14 4.70 4.00 -7.79
N VAL A 15 4.19 2.81 -7.44
CA VAL A 15 4.99 1.67 -6.99
C VAL A 15 4.88 0.53 -8.01
N SER A 16 5.85 0.44 -8.91
CA SER A 16 5.93 -0.61 -9.93
C SER A 16 6.41 -1.95 -9.34
N ASP A 17 6.18 -3.05 -10.07
CA ASP A 17 6.67 -4.38 -9.69
C ASP A 17 8.19 -4.35 -9.49
N GLY A 18 8.66 -4.89 -8.36
CA GLY A 18 10.06 -4.91 -7.99
C GLY A 18 10.52 -3.68 -7.20
N THR A 19 9.74 -2.60 -7.18
CA THR A 19 10.10 -1.36 -6.48
C THR A 19 9.97 -1.51 -4.96
N ILE A 20 11.00 -1.03 -4.26
CA ILE A 20 11.02 -0.93 -2.80
C ILE A 20 10.51 0.46 -2.41
N PHE A 21 9.59 0.51 -1.47
CA PHE A 21 9.02 1.75 -0.97
C PHE A 21 8.74 1.63 0.54
N SER A 22 8.80 2.76 1.23
CA SER A 22 8.33 2.89 2.61
C SER A 22 6.92 3.43 2.59
N VAL A 23 6.07 2.90 3.46
CA VAL A 23 4.70 3.37 3.64
C VAL A 23 4.43 3.62 5.11
N GLU A 24 3.72 4.70 5.40
CA GLU A 24 3.25 5.05 6.73
C GLU A 24 1.72 5.12 6.66
N PHE A 25 1.06 4.31 7.49
CA PHE A 25 -0.40 4.22 7.51
C PHE A 25 -0.92 4.08 8.95
N ILE A 26 -2.15 4.52 9.17
CA ILE A 26 -2.82 4.35 10.46
C ILE A 26 -3.44 2.96 10.52
N LYS A 27 -3.08 2.18 11.54
CA LYS A 27 -3.63 0.85 11.75
C LYS A 27 -5.07 0.97 12.25
N ARG A 28 -6.05 0.54 11.45
CA ARG A 28 -7.47 0.64 11.78
C ARG A 28 -7.87 -0.01 13.11
N SER A 29 -7.13 -1.03 13.58
CA SER A 29 -7.48 -1.72 14.83
C SER A 29 -7.22 -0.90 16.09
N ASN A 30 -6.22 -0.02 16.07
CA ASN A 30 -5.73 0.67 17.28
C ASN A 30 -5.33 2.14 17.05
N GLY A 31 -5.48 2.66 15.83
CA GLY A 31 -5.17 4.06 15.51
C GLY A 31 -3.68 4.39 15.46
N GLU A 32 -2.78 3.42 15.63
CA GLU A 32 -1.34 3.68 15.65
C GLU A 32 -0.79 3.93 14.25
N LEU A 33 0.13 4.89 14.14
CA LEU A 33 0.93 5.08 12.92
C LEU A 33 1.94 3.95 12.79
N ARG A 34 1.83 3.18 11.72
CA ARG A 34 2.76 2.11 11.37
C ARG A 34 3.55 2.51 10.14
N LYS A 35 4.87 2.49 10.27
CA LYS A 35 5.83 2.59 9.19
C LYS A 35 6.39 1.22 8.84
N MET A 36 6.48 0.89 7.56
CA MET A 36 7.17 -0.33 7.12
C MET A 36 7.75 -0.22 5.71
N ILE A 37 8.82 -0.98 5.47
CA ILE A 37 9.47 -1.09 4.15
C ILE A 37 8.91 -2.28 3.38
N CYS A 38 8.36 -1.98 2.21
CA CYS A 38 7.61 -2.91 1.39
C CYS A 38 8.20 -3.03 -0.02
N ARG A 39 7.97 -4.19 -0.64
CA ARG A 39 8.28 -4.43 -2.06
C ARG A 39 7.06 -4.99 -2.79
N LEU A 40 6.74 -4.43 -3.95
CA LEU A 40 5.72 -4.97 -4.85
C LEU A 40 6.31 -5.97 -5.84
N GLY A 41 5.46 -6.81 -6.44
CA GLY A 41 5.89 -7.77 -7.46
C GLY A 41 6.76 -8.93 -6.92
N VAL A 42 6.81 -9.16 -5.60
CA VAL A 42 7.49 -10.35 -5.05
C VAL A 42 6.65 -11.58 -5.40
N LYS A 43 6.97 -12.21 -6.53
CA LYS A 43 6.29 -13.41 -7.05
C LYS A 43 6.94 -14.73 -6.59
N LYS A 44 8.19 -14.69 -6.08
CA LYS A 44 8.96 -15.87 -5.64
C LYS A 44 8.25 -16.70 -4.57
N HIS A 45 7.41 -16.08 -3.74
CA HIS A 45 6.63 -16.76 -2.69
C HIS A 45 5.14 -16.87 -3.04
N LEU A 46 4.73 -16.47 -4.25
CA LEU A 46 3.38 -16.70 -4.74
C LEU A 46 3.30 -18.11 -5.29
N ARG A 47 2.29 -18.87 -4.85
CA ARG A 47 2.11 -20.26 -5.26
C ARG A 47 1.47 -20.45 -6.65
N GLY A 48 1.37 -19.38 -7.45
CA GLY A 48 0.64 -19.39 -8.72
C GLY A 48 -0.87 -19.49 -8.48
N GLY A 49 -1.64 -18.57 -9.06
CA GLY A 49 -3.08 -18.50 -8.90
C GLY A 49 -3.59 -17.10 -9.21
N ASP A 50 -4.69 -17.02 -9.94
CA ASP A 50 -5.41 -15.77 -10.12
C ASP A 50 -5.85 -15.23 -8.76
N LYS A 51 -5.76 -13.92 -8.56
CA LYS A 51 -6.27 -13.32 -7.31
C LYS A 51 -7.76 -13.62 -7.23
N ALA A 52 -8.13 -14.55 -6.36
CA ALA A 52 -9.51 -14.97 -6.08
C ALA A 52 -10.39 -13.89 -5.43
N TYR A 53 -9.96 -12.62 -5.43
CA TYR A 53 -10.66 -11.55 -4.77
C TYR A 53 -10.66 -10.30 -5.65
N ASP A 54 -11.86 -9.75 -5.87
CA ASP A 54 -12.08 -8.40 -6.38
C ASP A 54 -11.44 -7.38 -5.44
N ALA A 55 -10.12 -7.18 -5.56
CA ALA A 55 -9.35 -6.21 -4.79
C ALA A 55 -9.84 -4.76 -4.98
N LYS A 56 -10.76 -4.53 -5.92
CA LYS A 56 -11.52 -3.30 -6.09
C LYS A 56 -12.46 -3.01 -4.91
N HIS A 57 -12.98 -4.02 -4.22
CA HIS A 57 -14.02 -3.82 -3.19
C HIS A 57 -13.49 -3.38 -1.82
N HIS A 58 -12.23 -3.68 -1.47
CA HIS A 58 -11.72 -3.42 -0.11
C HIS A 58 -10.55 -2.42 -0.04
N ASN A 59 -10.10 -1.85 -1.16
CA ASN A 59 -9.03 -0.84 -1.19
C ASN A 59 -7.76 -1.30 -0.42
N LEU A 60 -7.43 -2.59 -0.46
CA LEU A 60 -6.27 -3.18 0.20
C LEU A 60 -5.16 -3.46 -0.82
N LEU A 61 -3.93 -3.03 -0.52
CA LEU A 61 -2.74 -3.37 -1.27
C LEU A 61 -1.97 -4.51 -0.58
N THR A 62 -1.88 -5.65 -1.24
CA THR A 62 -0.97 -6.73 -0.82
C THR A 62 0.46 -6.39 -1.19
N VAL A 63 1.35 -6.38 -0.21
CA VAL A 63 2.78 -6.08 -0.35
C VAL A 63 3.61 -7.14 0.35
N PHE A 64 4.89 -7.24 -0.01
CA PHE A 64 5.84 -8.01 0.76
C PHE A 64 6.58 -7.10 1.74
N ASP A 65 6.38 -7.31 3.03
CA ASP A 65 7.11 -6.65 4.11
C ASP A 65 8.52 -7.23 4.14
N MET A 66 9.52 -6.40 3.82
CA MET A 66 10.91 -6.84 3.78
C MET A 66 11.54 -6.96 5.17
N GLU A 67 10.99 -6.28 6.18
CA GLU A 67 11.50 -6.32 7.56
C GLU A 67 11.07 -7.60 8.27
N LYS A 68 9.85 -8.06 7.99
CA LYS A 68 9.29 -9.31 8.56
C LYS A 68 9.38 -10.51 7.62
N GLY A 69 9.74 -10.29 6.34
CA GLY A 69 9.90 -11.36 5.35
C GLY A 69 8.59 -12.07 4.98
N GLY A 70 7.48 -11.34 4.88
CA GLY A 70 6.15 -11.94 4.65
C GLY A 70 5.17 -11.01 3.95
N TYR A 71 4.07 -11.58 3.42
CA TYR A 71 3.03 -10.78 2.79
C TYR A 71 2.15 -10.07 3.83
N ARG A 72 1.87 -8.79 3.60
CA ARG A 72 0.96 -7.97 4.40
C ARG A 72 -0.03 -7.22 3.50
N SER A 73 -1.18 -6.90 4.05
CA SER A 73 -2.19 -6.06 3.39
C SER A 73 -2.20 -4.68 4.02
N ILE A 74 -2.07 -3.64 3.19
CA ILE A 74 -2.15 -2.23 3.60
C ILE A 74 -3.50 -1.67 3.18
N PRO A 75 -4.27 -1.06 4.09
CA PRO A 75 -5.43 -0.25 3.72
C PRO A 75 -5.00 1.04 3.02
N VAL A 76 -5.32 1.19 1.74
CA VAL A 76 -4.89 2.32 0.90
C VAL A 76 -5.46 3.64 1.37
N ASP A 77 -6.66 3.61 1.94
CA ASP A 77 -7.35 4.78 2.50
C ASP A 77 -6.72 5.31 3.80
N ALA A 78 -5.99 4.48 4.55
CA ALA A 78 -5.35 4.88 5.79
C ALA A 78 -3.86 5.24 5.60
N ILE A 79 -3.38 5.24 4.35
CA ILE A 79 -2.01 5.65 4.02
C ILE A 79 -1.91 7.16 4.20
N GLN A 80 -0.99 7.56 5.07
CA GLN A 80 -0.67 8.96 5.35
C GLN A 80 0.53 9.40 4.50
N ARG A 81 1.52 8.51 4.31
CA ARG A 81 2.74 8.81 3.58
C ARG A 81 3.25 7.62 2.79
N LEU A 82 3.77 7.89 1.60
CA LEU A 82 4.45 6.94 0.74
C LEU A 82 5.79 7.51 0.31
N CYS A 83 6.87 6.80 0.52
CA CYS A 83 8.20 7.16 0.03
C CYS A 83 8.70 6.09 -0.94
N VAL A 84 8.91 6.46 -2.19
CA VAL A 84 9.38 5.57 -3.26
C VAL A 84 10.45 6.28 -4.09
N ASN A 85 11.56 5.61 -4.39
CA ASN A 85 12.67 6.16 -5.20
C ASN A 85 13.16 7.56 -4.74
N GLY A 86 13.14 7.83 -3.43
CA GLY A 86 13.53 9.14 -2.87
C GLY A 86 12.44 10.22 -2.96
N GLN A 87 11.29 9.95 -3.59
CA GLN A 87 10.15 10.85 -3.61
C GLN A 87 9.17 10.50 -2.48
N ALA A 88 8.81 11.50 -1.68
CA ALA A 88 7.83 11.39 -0.62
C ALA A 88 6.49 12.00 -1.06
N PHE A 89 5.43 11.23 -0.97
CA PHE A 89 4.05 11.63 -1.23
C PHE A 89 3.28 11.57 0.10
N SER A 90 2.63 12.65 0.47
CA SER A 90 1.74 12.70 1.63
C SER A 90 0.30 12.76 1.14
N PHE A 91 -0.57 11.92 1.72
CA PHE A 91 -1.98 11.86 1.38
C PHE A 91 -2.76 12.27 2.63
N GLY A 92 -3.45 13.41 2.56
CA GLY A 92 -4.27 13.90 3.67
C GLY A 92 -5.51 13.02 3.88
N GLU A 93 -5.98 12.97 5.13
CA GLU A 93 -7.12 12.17 5.57
C GLU A 93 -8.31 12.29 4.62
N VAL A 94 -8.79 11.14 4.14
CA VAL A 94 -10.08 11.07 3.47
C VAL A 94 -11.13 10.77 4.52
N SER A 95 -11.86 11.80 4.94
CA SER A 95 -13.09 11.66 5.72
C SER A 95 -14.02 10.68 5.00
N HIS A 96 -14.25 9.51 5.60
CA HIS A 96 -15.33 8.64 5.19
C HIS A 96 -16.61 9.28 5.69
N GLY A 97 -17.28 10.03 4.81
CA GLY A 97 -18.68 10.41 4.99
C GLY A 97 -19.60 9.23 4.64
#